data_AF-L2FPF1-F1
#
_entry.id   AF-L2FPF1-F1
#
_cell.length_a   1.000
_cell.length_b   1.000
_cell.length_c   1.000
_cell.angle_alpha   90.00
_cell.angle_beta   90.00
_cell.angle_gamma   90.00
#
_symmetry.space_group_name_H-M   'P 1'
#
loop_
_entity.id
_entity.type
_entity.pdbx_description
1 polymer ?
#
loop_
_entity_poly.entity_id
_entity_poly.type
_entity_poly.pdbx_seq_one_letter_code
_entity_poly.pdbx_strand_id
1 'polypeptide(L)'
;MKTKLLCGKSVDVGLLVLTSFFACIEKLCSIMNQVSVEKDWVVVVADNHTSSLRTMNAQMRRIDLLCKLLGPLSIALIDGISTETAIIFNFTMNVCSVIIEYHAIARVYYEVPALQANKCDGHSPDMTARGLPRASFGRLNGLGQRLKFVAKKSGDDMRLYVRHRAFLPSFAGALLYLTVLSFGGQMVTYLLSTGYSAAEIGIARTLSVAFEVLATWVAPWLMELIGPVRAGLWMSSWQVSMLAMGTAIFWAYQDQPWLSATGLVGGTTLSRVGLRGFDLCTQIIVQEDVEAENRGAFSSVEAAWQNAFELLSYASTIAFFRPEQFRWPSLLSVTAVAAASAAYTLFVYLRRGHLLHLKALGKLSCIPVRSRQGNEERVIARITSETDI
;
A
#
# COMPACT_ATOMS: atom_id res chain seq x y z
N MET A 1 1.15 27.63 44.49
CA MET A 1 1.88 26.59 43.72
C MET A 1 0.94 25.63 42.99
N LYS A 2 -0.06 25.02 43.67
CA LYS A 2 -1.07 24.14 43.02
C LYS A 2 -1.85 24.79 41.87
N THR A 3 -2.21 26.07 41.96
CA THR A 3 -2.97 26.80 40.93
C THR A 3 -2.17 27.08 39.65
N LYS A 4 -0.85 27.36 39.76
CA LYS A 4 0.04 27.46 38.59
C LYS A 4 0.23 26.10 37.90
N LEU A 5 0.28 25.02 38.69
CA LEU A 5 0.37 23.64 38.17
C LEU A 5 -0.92 23.19 37.45
N LEU A 6 -2.09 23.57 37.97
CA LEU A 6 -3.39 23.32 37.34
C LEU A 6 -3.60 24.15 36.07
N CYS A 7 -3.15 25.41 36.07
CA CYS A 7 -3.16 26.26 34.89
C CYS A 7 -2.26 25.70 33.78
N GLY A 8 -1.04 25.27 34.12
CA GLY A 8 -0.12 24.61 33.19
C GLY A 8 -0.75 23.36 32.56
N LYS A 9 -1.33 22.45 33.37
CA LYS A 9 -2.02 21.26 32.86
C LYS A 9 -3.20 21.59 31.94
N SER A 10 -3.94 22.66 32.23
CA SER A 10 -5.08 23.08 31.39
C SER A 10 -4.61 23.64 30.04
N VAL A 11 -3.49 24.38 30.04
CA VAL A 11 -2.84 24.87 28.82
C VAL A 11 -2.28 23.72 28.00
N ASP A 12 -1.60 22.76 28.62
CA ASP A 12 -1.02 21.59 27.93
C ASP A 12 -2.11 20.74 27.27
N VAL A 13 -3.22 20.50 27.98
CA VAL A 13 -4.38 19.79 27.42
C VAL A 13 -5.02 20.58 26.29
N GLY A 14 -5.15 21.91 26.43
CA GLY A 14 -5.65 22.78 25.37
C GLY A 14 -4.78 22.73 24.11
N LEU A 15 -3.47 22.78 24.26
CA LEU A 15 -2.50 22.66 23.17
C LEU A 15 -2.57 21.27 22.52
N LEU A 16 -2.66 20.20 23.30
CA LEU A 16 -2.77 18.84 22.79
C LEU A 16 -4.06 18.65 21.97
N VAL A 17 -5.19 19.18 22.43
CA VAL A 17 -6.46 19.12 21.68
C VAL A 17 -6.33 19.89 20.37
N LEU A 18 -5.72 21.07 20.40
CA LEU A 18 -5.52 21.90 19.21
C LEU A 18 -4.60 21.24 18.18
N THR A 19 -3.46 20.70 18.62
CA THR A 19 -2.53 19.99 17.72
C THR A 19 -3.15 18.73 17.15
N SER A 20 -3.91 17.97 17.96
CA SER A 20 -4.64 16.80 17.50
C SER A 20 -5.67 17.16 16.42
N PHE A 21 -6.40 18.25 16.61
CA PHE A 21 -7.37 18.75 15.62
C PHE A 21 -6.70 19.13 14.30
N PHE A 22 -5.58 19.87 14.35
CA PHE A 22 -4.82 20.21 13.14
C PHE A 22 -4.21 18.98 12.47
N ALA A 23 -3.75 17.98 13.23
CA ALA A 23 -3.27 16.72 12.67
C ALA A 23 -4.38 15.96 11.91
N CYS A 24 -5.63 16.00 12.39
CA CYS A 24 -6.76 15.43 11.66
C CYS A 24 -7.00 16.17 10.32
N ILE A 25 -6.93 17.50 10.31
CA ILE A 25 -7.07 18.29 9.08
C ILE A 25 -5.92 17.99 8.12
N GLU A 26 -4.68 17.96 8.61
CA GLU A 26 -3.49 17.64 7.82
C GLU A 26 -3.62 16.26 7.16
N LYS A 27 -3.97 15.22 7.92
CA LYS A 27 -4.17 13.86 7.39
C LYS A 27 -5.24 13.84 6.30
N LEU A 28 -6.36 14.54 6.48
CA LEU A 28 -7.43 14.63 5.47
C LEU A 28 -6.96 15.34 4.19
N CYS A 29 -6.26 16.47 4.33
CA CYS A 29 -5.70 17.22 3.19
C CYS A 29 -4.64 16.40 2.45
N SER A 30 -3.79 15.68 3.18
CA SER A 30 -2.76 14.80 2.62
C SER A 30 -3.38 13.67 1.79
N ILE A 31 -4.41 12.99 2.31
CA ILE A 31 -5.16 11.97 1.57
C ILE A 31 -5.83 12.58 0.34
N MET A 32 -6.45 13.76 0.46
CA MET A 32 -7.10 14.44 -0.66
C MET A 32 -6.10 14.77 -1.78
N ASN A 33 -4.91 15.28 -1.42
CA ASN A 33 -3.83 15.56 -2.36
C ASN A 33 -3.36 14.27 -3.06
N GLN A 34 -3.16 13.21 -2.30
CA GLN A 34 -2.75 11.91 -2.82
C GLN A 34 -3.76 11.35 -3.83
N VAL A 35 -5.05 11.38 -3.50
CA VAL A 35 -6.11 10.88 -4.38
C VAL A 35 -6.24 11.74 -5.64
N SER A 36 -6.15 13.07 -5.50
CA SER A 36 -6.41 14.01 -6.60
C SER A 36 -5.24 14.10 -7.59
N VAL A 37 -4.00 13.98 -7.12
CA VAL A 37 -2.80 14.14 -7.94
C VAL A 37 -2.15 12.78 -8.22
N GLU A 38 -1.69 12.07 -7.18
CA GLU A 38 -0.91 10.84 -7.36
C GLU A 38 -1.74 9.72 -7.99
N LYS A 39 -2.96 9.47 -7.52
CA LYS A 39 -3.76 8.36 -8.05
C LYS A 39 -4.46 8.70 -9.35
N ASP A 40 -4.79 9.96 -9.60
CA ASP A 40 -5.58 10.36 -10.75
C ASP A 40 -4.76 10.93 -11.91
N TRP A 41 -3.93 11.95 -11.66
CA TRP A 41 -3.18 12.60 -12.72
C TRP A 41 -2.10 11.71 -13.31
N VAL A 42 -1.43 10.90 -12.50
CA VAL A 42 -0.38 9.98 -12.97
C VAL A 42 -0.87 9.06 -14.08
N VAL A 43 -2.13 8.59 -13.99
CA VAL A 43 -2.72 7.73 -15.02
C VAL A 43 -3.00 8.50 -16.30
N VAL A 44 -3.44 9.76 -16.19
CA VAL A 44 -3.68 10.64 -17.35
C VAL A 44 -2.37 11.02 -18.03
N VAL A 45 -1.34 11.34 -17.25
CA VAL A 45 -0.01 11.73 -17.75
C VAL A 45 0.71 10.55 -18.44
N ALA A 46 0.46 9.31 -17.99
CA ALA A 46 1.06 8.13 -18.63
C ALA A 46 0.42 7.75 -19.98
N ASP A 47 -0.66 8.43 -20.38
CA ASP A 47 -1.33 8.30 -21.68
C ASP A 47 -1.58 6.83 -22.11
N ASN A 48 -2.27 6.06 -21.27
CA ASN A 48 -2.58 4.63 -21.46
C ASN A 48 -1.37 3.68 -21.65
N HIS A 49 -0.13 4.16 -21.56
CA HIS A 49 1.06 3.32 -21.68
C HIS A 49 1.40 2.67 -20.33
N THR A 50 1.04 1.40 -20.16
CA THR A 50 1.34 0.59 -18.96
C THR A 50 2.82 0.60 -18.55
N SER A 51 3.77 0.64 -19.50
CA SER A 51 5.21 0.72 -19.18
C SER A 51 5.61 2.05 -18.55
N SER A 52 5.05 3.17 -19.05
CA SER A 52 5.27 4.50 -18.50
C SER A 52 4.66 4.61 -17.10
N LEU A 53 3.42 4.12 -16.94
CA LEU A 53 2.71 4.09 -15.66
C LEU A 53 3.49 3.29 -14.59
N ARG A 54 4.00 2.12 -14.96
CA ARG A 54 4.86 1.30 -14.08
C ARG A 54 6.10 2.04 -13.64
N THR A 55 6.79 2.68 -14.58
CA THR A 55 8.02 3.42 -14.31
C THR A 55 7.75 4.61 -13.39
N MET A 56 6.71 5.39 -13.67
CA MET A 56 6.35 6.57 -12.88
C MET A 56 5.96 6.20 -11.45
N ASN A 57 5.10 5.19 -11.26
CA ASN A 57 4.73 4.70 -9.92
C ASN A 57 5.96 4.19 -9.14
N ALA A 58 6.86 3.45 -9.79
CA ALA A 58 8.08 2.98 -9.14
C ALA A 58 9.01 4.15 -8.72
N GLN A 59 9.15 5.19 -9.55
CA GLN A 59 9.94 6.38 -9.24
C GLN A 59 9.33 7.18 -8.08
N MET A 60 8.02 7.41 -8.09
CA MET A 60 7.31 8.08 -7.00
C MET A 60 7.49 7.33 -5.68
N ARG A 61 7.38 6.00 -5.72
CA ARG A 61 7.61 5.16 -4.54
C ARG A 61 9.04 5.23 -4.01
N ARG A 62 10.03 5.28 -4.90
CA ARG A 62 11.44 5.48 -4.52
C ARG A 62 11.66 6.80 -3.79
N ILE A 63 11.07 7.88 -4.30
CA ILE A 63 11.16 9.20 -3.67
C ILE A 63 10.51 9.17 -2.28
N ASP A 64 9.29 8.63 -2.15
CA ASP A 64 8.57 8.47 -0.88
C ASP A 64 9.40 7.69 0.17
N LEU A 65 10.00 6.57 -0.23
CA LEU A 65 10.82 5.75 0.67
C LEU A 65 12.11 6.45 1.10
N LEU A 66 12.77 7.17 0.19
CA LEU A 66 13.94 7.97 0.52
C LEU A 66 13.57 9.09 1.51
N CYS A 67 12.48 9.81 1.26
CA CYS A 67 11.98 10.85 2.17
C CYS A 67 11.60 10.29 3.55
N LYS A 68 11.03 9.09 3.63
CA LYS A 68 10.70 8.39 4.90
C LYS A 68 11.92 8.05 5.75
N LEU A 69 13.10 7.95 5.13
CA LEU A 69 14.37 7.74 5.82
C LEU A 69 15.07 9.05 6.13
N LEU A 70 15.22 9.91 5.11
CA LEU A 70 15.95 11.17 5.22
C LEU A 70 15.25 12.17 6.13
N GLY A 71 13.91 12.26 6.09
CA GLY A 71 13.15 13.22 6.89
C GLY A 71 13.42 13.12 8.39
N PRO A 72 13.18 11.96 9.03
CA PRO A 72 13.49 11.77 10.46
C PRO A 72 14.97 11.95 10.78
N LEU A 73 15.88 11.54 9.89
CA LEU A 73 17.33 11.71 10.08
C LEU A 73 17.73 13.19 10.09
N SER A 74 17.25 13.97 9.12
CA SER A 74 17.51 15.41 9.04
C SER A 74 16.99 16.14 10.28
N ILE A 75 15.78 15.79 10.74
CA ILE A 75 15.21 16.40 11.96
C ILE A 75 16.04 16.03 13.18
N ALA A 76 16.43 14.76 13.35
CA ALA A 76 17.22 14.31 14.49
C ALA A 76 18.61 14.98 14.57
N LEU A 77 19.27 15.20 13.42
CA LEU A 77 20.56 15.87 13.36
C LEU A 77 20.47 17.35 13.77
N ILE A 78 19.40 18.04 13.35
CA ILE A 78 19.18 19.46 13.70
C ILE A 78 18.75 19.60 15.17
N ASP A 79 17.89 18.69 15.64
CA ASP A 79 17.45 18.64 17.04
C ASP A 79 18.63 18.41 18.01
N GLY A 80 19.63 17.63 17.59
CA GLY A 80 20.87 17.44 18.35
C GLY A 80 21.68 18.72 18.59
N ILE A 81 21.43 19.80 17.84
CA ILE A 81 22.01 21.13 18.07
C ILE A 81 21.08 21.93 18.99
N SER A 82 19.82 22.08 18.61
CA SER A 82 18.78 22.75 19.39
C SER A 82 17.40 22.40 18.87
N THR A 83 16.51 22.00 19.79
CA THR A 83 15.11 21.70 19.49
C THR A 83 14.37 22.92 18.94
N GLU A 84 14.67 24.13 19.41
CA GLU A 84 14.06 25.35 18.89
C GLU A 84 14.41 25.56 17.41
N THR A 85 15.69 25.37 17.06
CA THR A 85 16.16 25.45 15.68
C THR A 85 15.51 24.38 14.81
N ALA A 86 15.35 23.15 15.32
CA ALA A 86 14.68 22.07 14.59
C ALA A 86 13.21 22.40 14.29
N ILE A 87 12.49 22.99 15.24
CA ILE A 87 11.09 23.42 15.07
C ILE A 87 10.99 24.53 14.01
N ILE A 88 11.81 25.58 14.12
CA ILE A 88 11.81 26.70 13.16
C ILE A 88 12.19 26.23 11.76
N PHE A 89 13.20 25.35 11.67
CA PHE A 89 13.62 24.75 10.41
C PHE A 89 12.49 23.93 9.77
N ASN A 90 11.85 23.03 10.53
CA ASN A 90 10.74 22.22 10.04
C ASN A 90 9.55 23.08 9.59
N PHE A 91 9.21 24.13 10.34
CA PHE A 91 8.17 25.08 9.95
C PHE A 91 8.50 25.78 8.63
N THR A 92 9.71 26.34 8.53
CA THR A 92 10.17 27.06 7.33
C THR A 92 10.19 26.13 6.11
N MET A 93 10.69 24.91 6.27
CA MET A 93 10.72 23.91 5.20
C MET A 93 9.32 23.55 4.71
N ASN A 94 8.35 23.31 5.61
CA ASN A 94 6.97 23.04 5.21
C ASN A 94 6.32 24.22 4.45
N VAL A 95 6.52 25.46 4.91
CA VAL A 95 5.98 26.65 4.22
C VAL A 95 6.58 26.81 2.83
N CYS A 96 7.90 26.65 2.69
CA CYS A 96 8.57 26.71 1.40
C CYS A 96 8.12 25.58 0.46
N SER A 97 7.95 24.36 0.98
CA SER A 97 7.51 23.19 0.21
C SER A 97 6.14 23.40 -0.42
N VAL A 98 5.18 24.03 0.29
CA VAL A 98 3.85 24.32 -0.27
C VAL A 98 3.91 25.25 -1.49
N ILE A 99 4.79 26.26 -1.46
CA ILE A 99 4.97 27.19 -2.59
C ILE A 99 5.51 26.43 -3.79
N ILE A 100 6.56 25.62 -3.58
CA ILE A 100 7.19 24.83 -4.64
C ILE A 100 6.22 23.80 -5.22
N GLU A 101 5.49 23.09 -4.35
CA GLU A 101 4.48 22.10 -4.73
C GLU A 101 3.39 22.72 -5.61
N TYR A 102 2.83 23.86 -5.20
CA TYR A 102 1.79 24.55 -5.97
C TYR A 102 2.28 24.94 -7.37
N HIS A 103 3.50 25.50 -7.47
CA HIS A 103 4.08 25.85 -8.76
C HIS A 103 4.34 24.62 -9.64
N ALA A 104 4.80 23.50 -9.07
CA ALA A 104 5.03 22.26 -9.80
C ALA A 104 3.71 21.66 -10.33
N ILE A 105 2.67 21.60 -9.49
CA ILE A 105 1.34 21.10 -9.88
C ILE A 105 0.74 21.99 -10.97
N ALA A 106 0.81 23.32 -10.82
CA ALA A 106 0.32 24.26 -11.82
C ALA A 106 1.02 24.05 -13.17
N ARG A 107 2.34 23.86 -13.16
CA ARG A 107 3.11 23.59 -14.37
C ARG A 107 2.64 22.31 -15.08
N VAL A 108 2.49 21.20 -14.35
CA VAL A 108 2.00 19.92 -14.92
C VAL A 108 0.59 20.08 -15.51
N TYR A 109 -0.29 20.83 -14.84
CA TYR A 109 -1.64 21.11 -15.32
C TYR A 109 -1.66 21.87 -16.66
N TYR A 110 -0.76 22.85 -16.83
CA TYR A 110 -0.66 23.61 -18.08
C TYR A 110 0.08 22.88 -19.20
N GLU A 111 1.02 21.99 -18.87
CA GLU A 111 1.79 21.22 -19.86
C GLU A 111 1.02 20.01 -20.43
N VAL A 112 0.01 19.49 -19.71
CA VAL A 112 -0.75 18.30 -20.14
C VAL A 112 -2.23 18.68 -20.40
N PRO A 113 -2.61 18.98 -21.65
CA PRO A 113 -3.98 19.41 -21.99
C PRO A 113 -5.07 18.40 -21.60
N ALA A 114 -4.75 17.11 -21.58
CA ALA A 114 -5.69 16.06 -21.18
C ALA A 114 -6.17 16.20 -19.72
N LEU A 115 -5.40 16.86 -18.83
CA LEU A 115 -5.82 17.16 -17.47
C LEU A 115 -6.85 18.31 -17.40
N GLN A 116 -6.93 19.13 -18.44
CA GLN A 116 -7.85 20.28 -18.52
C GLN A 116 -9.21 19.88 -19.11
N ALA A 117 -9.30 18.70 -19.72
CA ALA A 117 -10.55 18.18 -20.25
C ALA A 117 -11.52 17.85 -19.11
N ASN A 118 -12.78 18.27 -19.26
CA ASN A 118 -13.81 17.90 -18.30
C ASN A 118 -14.08 16.39 -18.41
N LYS A 119 -13.98 15.69 -17.28
CA LYS A 119 -14.27 14.25 -17.20
C LYS A 119 -15.73 13.86 -17.54
N CYS A 120 -16.60 14.83 -17.84
CA CYS A 120 -18.04 14.63 -18.03
C CYS A 120 -18.51 14.59 -19.49
N ASP A 121 -17.62 14.76 -20.48
CA ASP A 121 -18.05 14.82 -21.90
C ASP A 121 -18.17 13.43 -22.58
N GLY A 122 -18.05 12.35 -21.80
CA GLY A 122 -17.84 10.99 -22.30
C GLY A 122 -19.01 10.00 -22.30
N HIS A 123 -20.12 10.18 -21.56
CA HIS A 123 -21.31 9.33 -21.72
C HIS A 123 -22.54 9.85 -20.96
N SER A 124 -23.42 10.56 -21.64
CA SER A 124 -24.84 10.65 -21.25
C SER A 124 -25.68 11.01 -22.49
N PRO A 125 -26.48 10.08 -23.04
CA PRO A 125 -27.60 10.49 -23.87
C PRO A 125 -28.60 11.19 -22.95
N ASP A 126 -28.94 12.43 -23.30
CA ASP A 126 -30.19 13.07 -22.96
C ASP A 126 -30.63 13.03 -21.46
N MET A 127 -29.90 13.75 -20.61
CA MET A 127 -30.54 14.47 -19.50
C MET A 127 -30.42 15.96 -19.76
N THR A 128 -31.21 16.38 -20.74
CA THR A 128 -31.79 17.71 -20.83
C THR A 128 -32.10 18.26 -19.43
N ALA A 129 -31.34 19.26 -19.02
CA ALA A 129 -31.79 20.45 -18.30
C ALA A 129 -33.09 20.31 -17.47
N ARG A 130 -33.10 19.46 -16.44
CA ARG A 130 -34.12 19.49 -15.38
C ARG A 130 -33.49 19.95 -14.07
N GLY A 131 -33.42 21.29 -13.98
CA GLY A 131 -33.47 22.10 -12.76
C GLY A 131 -32.82 21.53 -11.50
N LEU A 132 -31.58 21.93 -11.24
CA LEU A 132 -31.21 22.28 -9.87
C LEU A 132 -32.10 23.46 -9.47
N PRO A 133 -32.94 23.35 -8.42
CA PRO A 133 -33.56 24.53 -7.87
C PRO A 133 -32.42 25.40 -7.34
N ARG A 134 -32.27 26.61 -7.88
CA ARG A 134 -31.58 27.72 -7.22
C ARG A 134 -32.34 28.00 -5.92
N ALA A 135 -32.08 27.21 -4.89
CA ALA A 135 -32.65 27.39 -3.57
C ALA A 135 -31.85 28.49 -2.87
N SER A 136 -32.43 29.68 -2.88
CA SER A 136 -32.21 30.76 -1.94
C SER A 136 -31.97 30.20 -0.53
N PHE A 137 -30.91 30.66 0.10
CA PHE A 137 -30.40 30.22 1.39
C PHE A 137 -31.43 30.37 2.53
N GLY A 138 -32.19 29.31 2.82
CA GLY A 138 -32.83 29.07 4.12
C GLY A 138 -31.80 28.47 5.08
N ARG A 139 -31.10 29.34 5.84
CA ARG A 139 -29.80 29.07 6.49
C ARG A 139 -29.81 28.09 7.71
N LEU A 140 -30.94 27.46 8.05
CA LEU A 140 -31.05 26.54 9.20
C LEU A 140 -31.51 25.10 8.88
N ASN A 141 -32.17 24.84 7.74
CA ASN A 141 -32.51 23.47 7.29
C ASN A 141 -31.46 22.86 6.34
N GLY A 142 -30.43 23.64 5.96
CA GLY A 142 -29.43 23.25 4.97
C GLY A 142 -28.39 22.25 5.47
N LEU A 143 -28.06 22.22 6.77
CA LEU A 143 -27.03 21.30 7.28
C LEU A 143 -27.52 19.84 7.27
N GLY A 144 -28.75 19.58 7.71
CA GLY A 144 -29.33 18.25 7.71
C GLY A 144 -29.52 17.68 6.30
N GLN A 145 -29.95 18.51 5.34
CA GLN A 145 -30.05 18.11 3.94
C GLN A 145 -28.68 17.86 3.30
N ARG A 146 -27.66 18.68 3.63
CA ARG A 146 -26.27 18.44 3.21
C ARG A 146 -25.70 17.15 3.80
N LEU A 147 -25.93 16.88 5.09
CA LEU A 147 -25.47 15.63 5.72
C LEU A 147 -26.14 14.41 5.07
N LYS A 148 -27.46 14.48 4.81
CA LYS A 148 -28.18 13.40 4.12
C LYS A 148 -27.65 13.18 2.70
N PHE A 149 -27.35 14.26 1.98
CA PHE A 149 -26.76 14.17 0.65
C PHE A 149 -25.37 13.53 0.68
N VAL A 150 -24.49 13.97 1.59
CA VAL A 150 -23.14 13.40 1.77
C VAL A 150 -23.20 11.94 2.18
N ALA A 151 -24.05 11.59 3.14
CA ALA A 151 -24.23 10.21 3.59
C ALA A 151 -24.76 9.31 2.46
N LYS A 152 -25.74 9.79 1.67
CA LYS A 152 -26.24 9.06 0.51
C LYS A 152 -25.14 8.86 -0.53
N LYS A 153 -24.42 9.92 -0.89
CA LYS A 153 -23.31 9.87 -1.85
C LYS A 153 -22.22 8.89 -1.38
N SER A 154 -21.82 8.96 -0.11
CA SER A 154 -20.84 8.03 0.45
C SER A 154 -21.32 6.58 0.42
N GLY A 155 -22.62 6.34 0.63
CA GLY A 155 -23.22 5.02 0.45
C GLY A 155 -23.19 4.53 -1.00
N ASP A 156 -23.45 5.42 -1.95
CA ASP A 156 -23.39 5.11 -3.39
C ASP A 156 -21.94 4.82 -3.83
N ASP A 157 -20.97 5.62 -3.39
CA ASP A 157 -19.53 5.43 -3.66
C ASP A 157 -19.01 4.11 -3.05
N MET A 158 -19.46 3.77 -1.83
CA MET A 158 -19.13 2.50 -1.18
C MET A 158 -19.73 1.31 -1.94
N ARG A 159 -20.97 1.45 -2.42
CA ARG A 159 -21.62 0.42 -3.23
C ARG A 159 -20.93 0.24 -4.58
N LEU A 160 -20.48 1.32 -5.20
CA LEU A 160 -19.67 1.30 -6.41
C LEU A 160 -18.36 0.55 -6.15
N TYR A 161 -17.64 0.89 -5.07
CA TYR A 161 -16.39 0.23 -4.67
C TYR A 161 -16.53 -1.29 -4.53
N VAL A 162 -17.51 -1.77 -3.76
CA VAL A 162 -17.69 -3.21 -3.48
C VAL A 162 -18.11 -4.00 -4.72
N ARG A 163 -18.85 -3.39 -5.65
CA ARG A 163 -19.30 -4.05 -6.88
C ARG A 163 -18.27 -3.99 -8.01
N HIS A 164 -17.25 -3.16 -7.87
CA HIS A 164 -16.25 -2.98 -8.92
C HIS A 164 -15.34 -4.20 -9.04
N ARG A 165 -14.90 -4.51 -10.27
CA ARG A 165 -14.01 -5.67 -10.56
C ARG A 165 -12.66 -5.60 -9.84
N ALA A 166 -12.18 -4.39 -9.55
CA ALA A 166 -10.92 -4.13 -8.83
C ALA A 166 -11.09 -4.12 -7.30
N PHE A 167 -12.27 -4.50 -6.77
CA PHE A 167 -12.54 -4.53 -5.33
C PHE A 167 -11.54 -5.40 -4.56
N LEU A 168 -11.40 -6.68 -4.92
CA LEU A 168 -10.53 -7.62 -4.20
C LEU A 168 -9.06 -7.15 -4.10
N PRO A 169 -8.37 -6.73 -5.17
CA PRO A 169 -6.98 -6.28 -5.06
C PRO A 169 -6.85 -5.00 -4.24
N SER A 170 -7.80 -4.06 -4.37
CA SER A 170 -7.83 -2.83 -3.55
C SER A 170 -8.08 -3.13 -2.07
N PHE A 171 -9.06 -3.98 -1.77
CA PHE A 171 -9.40 -4.35 -0.40
C PHE A 171 -8.30 -5.19 0.26
N ALA A 172 -7.65 -6.07 -0.50
CA ALA A 172 -6.44 -6.77 -0.04
C ALA A 172 -5.34 -5.78 0.33
N GLY A 173 -5.09 -4.77 -0.50
CA GLY A 173 -4.15 -3.68 -0.18
C GLY A 173 -4.54 -2.91 1.07
N ALA A 174 -5.83 -2.60 1.25
CA ALA A 174 -6.33 -1.93 2.45
C ALA A 174 -6.14 -2.77 3.73
N LEU A 175 -6.41 -4.08 3.65
CA LEU A 175 -6.27 -5.00 4.78
C LEU A 175 -4.83 -5.11 5.29
N LEU A 176 -3.82 -4.83 4.45
CA LEU A 176 -2.41 -4.79 4.87
C LEU A 176 -2.08 -3.65 5.85
N TYR A 177 -2.95 -2.63 5.96
CA TYR A 177 -2.82 -1.58 6.98
C TYR A 177 -3.24 -2.07 8.38
N LEU A 178 -3.92 -3.21 8.48
CA LEU A 178 -4.22 -3.87 9.75
C LEU A 178 -2.97 -4.63 10.23
N THR A 179 -1.94 -3.90 10.63
CA THR A 179 -0.69 -4.48 11.11
C THR A 179 -0.03 -3.62 12.18
N VAL A 180 0.44 -4.27 13.23
CA VAL A 180 1.36 -3.68 14.21
C VAL A 180 2.82 -3.98 13.88
N LEU A 181 3.06 -4.91 12.94
CA LEU A 181 4.39 -5.37 12.54
C LEU A 181 5.00 -4.41 11.53
N SER A 182 5.32 -3.22 12.01
CA SER A 182 6.08 -2.22 11.28
C SER A 182 6.96 -1.42 12.22
N PHE A 183 8.08 -0.88 11.71
CA PHE A 183 8.96 0.02 12.47
C PHE A 183 8.32 1.40 12.76
N GLY A 184 7.02 1.40 13.06
CA GLY A 184 6.27 2.52 13.65
C GLY A 184 6.17 2.37 15.17
N GLY A 185 5.42 3.28 15.79
CA GLY A 185 5.38 3.44 17.26
C GLY A 185 5.10 2.14 18.03
N GLN A 186 4.10 1.34 17.60
CA GLN A 186 3.67 0.15 18.32
C GLN A 186 4.77 -0.91 18.47
N MET A 187 5.40 -1.33 17.36
CA MET A 187 6.49 -2.31 17.40
C MET A 187 7.73 -1.73 18.06
N VAL A 188 8.06 -0.46 17.80
CA VAL A 188 9.23 0.19 18.40
C VAL A 188 9.09 0.24 19.92
N THR A 189 7.92 0.59 20.45
CA THR A 189 7.63 0.56 21.89
C THR A 189 7.76 -0.85 22.45
N TYR A 190 7.26 -1.86 21.75
CA TYR A 190 7.45 -3.26 22.14
C TYR A 190 8.94 -3.63 22.20
N LEU A 191 9.74 -3.32 21.16
CA LEU A 191 11.16 -3.64 21.12
C LEU A 191 11.94 -2.98 22.26
N LEU A 192 11.66 -1.69 22.53
CA LEU A 192 12.24 -0.99 23.69
C LEU A 192 11.90 -1.70 25.01
N SER A 193 10.66 -2.17 25.17
CA SER A 193 10.24 -2.92 26.37
C SER A 193 10.94 -4.28 26.53
N THR A 194 11.40 -4.89 25.44
CA THR A 194 12.17 -6.14 25.45
C THR A 194 13.68 -5.97 25.68
N GLY A 195 14.16 -4.72 25.73
CA GLY A 195 15.57 -4.40 25.98
C GLY A 195 16.38 -3.97 24.75
N TYR A 196 15.76 -3.78 23.58
CA TYR A 196 16.45 -3.17 22.45
C TYR A 196 16.83 -1.73 22.76
N SER A 197 18.03 -1.33 22.35
CA SER A 197 18.45 0.06 22.35
C SER A 197 17.83 0.83 21.18
N ALA A 198 17.73 2.16 21.33
CA ALA A 198 17.28 3.03 20.24
C ALA A 198 18.18 2.93 18.99
N ALA A 199 19.49 2.68 19.18
CA ALA A 199 20.45 2.50 18.10
C ALA A 199 20.17 1.23 17.27
N GLU A 200 19.92 0.10 17.93
CA GLU A 200 19.61 -1.17 17.26
C GLU A 200 18.30 -1.10 16.47
N ILE A 201 17.29 -0.44 17.03
CA ILE A 201 16.02 -0.18 16.33
C ILE A 201 16.25 0.71 15.10
N GLY A 202 17.11 1.73 15.23
CA GLY A 202 17.49 2.61 14.12
C GLY A 202 18.20 1.86 12.98
N ILE A 203 19.12 0.96 13.31
CA ILE A 203 19.81 0.10 12.34
C ILE A 203 18.80 -0.83 11.65
N ALA A 204 17.93 -1.50 12.41
CA ALA A 204 16.93 -2.41 11.87
C ALA A 204 15.94 -1.69 10.94
N ARG A 205 15.50 -0.47 11.31
CA ARG A 205 14.66 0.39 10.46
C ARG A 205 15.38 0.78 9.18
N THR A 206 16.66 1.13 9.25
CA THR A 206 17.47 1.50 8.08
C THR A 206 17.59 0.33 7.11
N LEU A 207 17.85 -0.88 7.64
CA LEU A 207 17.87 -2.10 6.85
C LEU A 207 16.50 -2.39 6.22
N SER A 208 15.42 -2.22 6.98
CA SER A 208 14.05 -2.34 6.49
C SER A 208 13.76 -1.40 5.32
N VAL A 209 14.17 -0.12 5.41
CA VAL A 209 14.01 0.81 4.29
C VAL A 209 14.83 0.36 3.08
N ALA A 210 16.05 -0.15 3.27
CA ALA A 210 16.83 -0.68 2.14
C ALA A 210 16.08 -1.81 1.39
N PHE A 211 15.41 -2.72 2.11
CA PHE A 211 14.55 -3.74 1.50
C PHE A 211 13.27 -3.16 0.88
N GLU A 212 12.69 -2.10 1.43
CA GLU A 212 11.56 -1.39 0.81
C GLU A 212 11.97 -0.76 -0.53
N VAL A 213 13.14 -0.10 -0.58
CA VAL A 213 13.68 0.47 -1.82
C VAL A 213 14.03 -0.65 -2.80
N LEU A 214 14.61 -1.76 -2.34
CA LEU A 214 14.89 -2.94 -3.17
C LEU A 214 13.65 -3.42 -3.93
N ALA A 215 12.48 -3.40 -3.28
CA ALA A 215 11.20 -3.78 -3.88
C ALA A 215 10.88 -2.98 -5.16
N THR A 216 11.33 -1.74 -5.26
CA THR A 216 11.06 -0.86 -6.41
C THR A 216 11.84 -1.24 -7.68
N TRP A 217 12.84 -2.11 -7.57
CA TRP A 217 13.48 -2.76 -8.72
C TRP A 217 12.96 -4.18 -8.92
N VAL A 218 12.82 -4.95 -7.84
CA VAL A 218 12.36 -6.35 -7.90
C VAL A 218 10.94 -6.43 -8.46
N ALA A 219 10.04 -5.52 -8.09
CA ALA A 219 8.66 -5.56 -8.54
C ALA A 219 8.49 -5.24 -10.04
N PRO A 220 9.00 -4.13 -10.60
CA PRO A 220 8.94 -3.90 -12.04
C PRO A 220 9.62 -5.00 -12.86
N TRP A 221 10.78 -5.49 -12.42
CA TRP A 221 11.45 -6.61 -13.06
C TRP A 221 10.57 -7.86 -13.12
N LEU A 222 9.92 -8.22 -12.00
CA LEU A 222 9.00 -9.36 -11.96
C LEU A 222 7.75 -9.12 -12.82
N MET A 223 7.23 -7.89 -12.84
CA MET A 223 6.09 -7.52 -13.68
C MET A 223 6.39 -7.65 -15.18
N GLU A 224 7.62 -7.36 -15.61
CA GLU A 224 8.02 -7.54 -17.02
C GLU A 224 8.09 -9.00 -17.42
N LEU A 225 8.54 -9.87 -16.50
CA LEU A 225 8.69 -11.30 -16.77
C LEU A 225 7.36 -12.06 -16.79
N ILE A 226 6.50 -11.81 -15.80
CA ILE A 226 5.29 -12.61 -15.58
C ILE A 226 4.00 -11.80 -15.59
N GLY A 227 4.06 -10.48 -15.76
CA GLY A 227 2.91 -9.58 -15.74
C GLY A 227 2.50 -9.16 -14.32
N PRO A 228 1.84 -8.00 -14.15
CA PRO A 228 1.49 -7.43 -12.84
C PRO A 228 0.65 -8.35 -11.94
N VAL A 229 -0.32 -9.05 -12.52
CA VAL A 229 -1.22 -9.93 -11.76
C VAL A 229 -0.47 -11.08 -11.09
N ARG A 230 0.43 -11.77 -11.82
CA ARG A 230 1.23 -12.89 -11.28
C ARG A 230 2.33 -12.39 -10.36
N ALA A 231 2.97 -11.27 -10.69
CA ALA A 231 3.96 -10.63 -9.83
C ALA A 231 3.37 -10.33 -8.45
N GLY A 232 2.14 -9.81 -8.39
CA GLY A 232 1.43 -9.57 -7.13
C GLY A 232 1.25 -10.84 -6.29
N LEU A 233 0.96 -11.99 -6.91
CA LEU A 233 0.79 -13.26 -6.19
C LEU A 233 2.10 -13.72 -5.54
N TRP A 234 3.21 -13.65 -6.28
CA TRP A 234 4.54 -13.95 -5.76
C TRP A 234 4.96 -13.00 -4.64
N MET A 235 4.76 -11.69 -4.82
CA MET A 235 5.09 -10.68 -3.82
C MET A 235 4.30 -10.86 -2.52
N SER A 236 2.99 -11.11 -2.64
CA SER A 236 2.11 -11.41 -1.51
C SER A 236 2.51 -12.70 -0.80
N SER A 237 2.84 -13.76 -1.56
CA SER A 237 3.26 -15.05 -1.00
C SER A 237 4.59 -14.94 -0.24
N TRP A 238 5.54 -14.17 -0.78
CA TRP A 238 6.80 -13.84 -0.10
C TRP A 238 6.55 -13.10 1.22
N GLN A 239 5.69 -12.08 1.21
CA GLN A 239 5.34 -11.32 2.40
C GLN A 239 4.74 -12.21 3.50
N VAL A 240 3.75 -13.04 3.17
CA VAL A 240 3.12 -13.97 4.11
C VAL A 240 4.16 -14.93 4.68
N SER A 241 5.00 -15.53 3.81
CA SER A 241 6.00 -16.52 4.23
C SER A 241 7.01 -15.94 5.23
N MET A 242 7.56 -14.75 4.94
CA MET A 242 8.54 -14.10 5.81
C MET A 242 7.93 -13.66 7.15
N LEU A 243 6.71 -13.11 7.14
CA LEU A 243 6.03 -12.72 8.39
C LEU A 243 5.58 -13.92 9.21
N ALA A 244 5.07 -14.97 8.57
CA ALA A 244 4.70 -16.21 9.24
C ALA A 244 5.91 -16.87 9.90
N MET A 245 7.05 -16.91 9.20
CA MET A 245 8.31 -17.41 9.76
C MET A 245 8.79 -16.58 10.95
N GLY A 246 8.85 -15.24 10.82
CA GLY A 246 9.26 -14.37 11.92
C GLY A 246 8.34 -14.46 13.14
N THR A 247 7.04 -14.61 12.90
CA THR A 247 6.05 -14.78 13.97
C THR A 247 6.10 -16.18 14.59
N ALA A 248 6.38 -17.22 13.80
CA ALA A 248 6.60 -18.56 14.34
C ALA A 248 7.81 -18.60 15.29
N ILE A 249 8.92 -17.93 14.94
CA ILE A 249 10.08 -17.76 15.83
C ILE A 249 9.68 -17.00 17.10
N PHE A 250 8.93 -15.90 16.94
CA PHE A 250 8.43 -15.11 18.05
C PHE A 250 7.62 -15.94 19.06
N TRP A 251 6.75 -16.82 18.56
CA TRP A 251 5.93 -17.71 19.38
C TRP A 251 6.69 -18.90 19.97
N ALA A 252 7.69 -19.42 19.27
CA ALA A 252 8.48 -20.57 19.71
C ALA A 252 9.44 -20.23 20.87
N TYR A 253 10.00 -19.02 20.88
CA TYR A 253 11.02 -18.59 21.83
C TYR A 253 10.49 -17.61 22.89
N GLN A 254 9.31 -17.88 23.45
CA GLN A 254 8.69 -17.00 24.47
C GLN A 254 9.57 -16.79 25.70
N ASP A 255 10.32 -17.82 26.09
CA ASP A 255 11.21 -17.77 27.26
C ASP A 255 12.50 -16.97 27.01
N GLN A 256 12.78 -16.59 25.75
CA GLN A 256 13.93 -15.79 25.35
C GLN A 256 13.48 -14.50 24.63
N PRO A 257 13.16 -13.43 25.38
CA PRO A 257 12.56 -12.21 24.84
C PRO A 257 13.36 -11.57 23.69
N TRP A 258 14.69 -11.59 23.78
CA TRP A 258 15.57 -11.05 22.75
C TRP A 258 15.47 -11.83 21.43
N LEU A 259 15.53 -13.16 21.47
CA LEU A 259 15.46 -14.01 20.27
C LEU A 259 14.07 -13.96 19.64
N SER A 260 13.03 -13.94 20.47
CA SER A 260 11.64 -13.75 20.05
C SER A 260 11.45 -12.41 19.31
N ALA A 261 11.89 -11.30 19.90
CA ALA A 261 11.84 -9.97 19.29
C ALA A 261 12.66 -9.89 17.99
N THR A 262 13.86 -10.51 17.96
CA THR A 262 14.70 -10.59 16.75
C THR A 262 13.96 -11.32 15.62
N GLY A 263 13.21 -12.38 15.93
CA GLY A 263 12.36 -13.08 14.96
C GLY A 263 11.34 -12.14 14.29
N LEU A 264 10.66 -11.30 15.06
CA LEU A 264 9.74 -10.30 14.51
C LEU A 264 10.45 -9.25 13.68
N VAL A 265 11.61 -8.75 14.14
CA VAL A 265 12.43 -7.76 13.41
C VAL A 265 12.87 -8.32 12.06
N GLY A 266 13.41 -9.54 12.04
CA GLY A 266 13.86 -10.21 10.82
C GLY A 266 12.73 -10.50 9.84
N GLY A 267 11.63 -11.11 10.31
CA GLY A 267 10.47 -11.40 9.49
C GLY A 267 9.83 -10.14 8.91
N THR A 268 9.70 -9.09 9.74
CA THR A 268 9.17 -7.78 9.31
C THR A 268 10.06 -7.15 8.25
N THR A 269 11.38 -7.15 8.45
CA THR A 269 12.37 -6.57 7.51
C THR A 269 12.32 -7.26 6.15
N LEU A 270 12.42 -8.59 6.12
CA LEU A 270 12.42 -9.37 4.87
C LEU A 270 11.08 -9.31 4.14
N SER A 271 9.98 -9.20 4.87
CA SER A 271 8.64 -9.08 4.28
C SER A 271 8.43 -7.77 3.52
N ARG A 272 9.25 -6.73 3.75
CA ARG A 272 9.11 -5.42 3.10
C ARG A 272 9.23 -5.47 1.59
N VAL A 273 10.06 -6.38 1.07
CA VAL A 273 10.18 -6.59 -0.39
C VAL A 273 8.83 -7.02 -0.96
N GLY A 274 8.20 -8.02 -0.32
CA GLY A 274 6.90 -8.53 -0.72
C GLY A 274 5.79 -7.52 -0.54
N LEU A 275 5.73 -6.84 0.61
CA LEU A 275 4.73 -5.81 0.90
C LEU A 275 4.77 -4.68 -0.13
N ARG A 276 5.94 -4.04 -0.31
CA ARG A 276 6.06 -2.89 -1.22
C ARG A 276 5.94 -3.28 -2.68
N GLY A 277 6.39 -4.48 -3.05
CA GLY A 277 6.20 -5.00 -4.39
C GLY A 277 4.74 -5.32 -4.68
N PHE A 278 4.01 -5.86 -3.71
CA PHE A 278 2.58 -6.13 -3.81
C PHE A 278 1.75 -4.84 -3.90
N ASP A 279 2.07 -3.83 -3.09
CA ASP A 279 1.45 -2.49 -3.18
C ASP A 279 1.57 -1.94 -4.61
N LEU A 280 2.76 -2.01 -5.21
CA LEU A 280 2.97 -1.53 -6.57
C LEU A 280 2.12 -2.31 -7.59
N CYS A 281 2.07 -3.65 -7.47
CA CYS A 281 1.24 -4.48 -8.35
C CYS A 281 -0.25 -4.12 -8.25
N THR A 282 -0.78 -4.02 -7.03
CA THR A 282 -2.19 -3.71 -6.80
C THR A 282 -2.53 -2.29 -7.24
N GLN A 283 -1.65 -1.32 -7.01
CA GLN A 283 -1.82 0.07 -7.46
C GLN A 283 -1.93 0.16 -8.98
N ILE A 284 -1.04 -0.51 -9.73
CA ILE A 284 -1.11 -0.54 -11.19
C ILE A 284 -2.42 -1.19 -11.66
N ILE A 285 -2.78 -2.34 -11.09
CA ILE A 285 -4.01 -3.05 -11.45
C ILE A 285 -5.24 -2.17 -11.21
N VAL A 286 -5.32 -1.49 -10.07
CA VAL A 286 -6.43 -0.60 -9.73
C VAL A 286 -6.45 0.63 -10.65
N GLN A 287 -5.29 1.23 -10.94
CA GLN A 287 -5.19 2.39 -11.83
C GLN A 287 -5.60 2.07 -13.28
N GLU A 288 -5.29 0.86 -13.76
CA GLU A 288 -5.67 0.39 -15.10
C GLU A 288 -7.13 -0.07 -15.17
N ASP A 289 -7.64 -0.73 -14.11
CA ASP A 289 -8.98 -1.31 -14.15
C ASP A 289 -10.10 -0.31 -13.80
N VAL A 290 -9.82 0.80 -13.11
CA VAL A 290 -10.84 1.80 -12.68
C VAL A 290 -10.93 2.97 -13.67
N GLU A 291 -12.14 3.30 -14.11
CA GLU A 291 -12.39 4.37 -15.08
C GLU A 291 -12.08 5.76 -14.49
N ALA A 292 -11.66 6.70 -15.34
CA ALA A 292 -11.26 8.05 -14.94
C ALA A 292 -12.36 8.83 -14.20
N GLU A 293 -13.63 8.56 -14.52
CA GLU A 293 -14.82 9.14 -13.89
C GLU A 293 -14.98 8.67 -12.43
N ASN A 294 -14.68 7.39 -12.17
CA ASN A 294 -14.89 6.72 -10.89
C ASN A 294 -13.65 6.70 -9.99
N ARG A 295 -12.46 6.99 -10.55
CA ARG A 295 -11.16 6.82 -9.88
C ARG A 295 -11.03 7.57 -8.56
N GLY A 296 -11.54 8.80 -8.51
CA GLY A 296 -11.54 9.61 -7.28
C GLY A 296 -12.41 9.00 -6.18
N ALA A 297 -13.65 8.61 -6.52
CA ALA A 297 -14.57 7.96 -5.60
C ALA A 297 -14.00 6.62 -5.09
N PHE A 298 -13.54 5.76 -6.00
CA PHE A 298 -12.94 4.47 -5.67
C PHE A 298 -11.73 4.62 -4.74
N SER A 299 -10.80 5.52 -5.07
CA SER A 299 -9.59 5.76 -4.27
C SER A 299 -9.90 6.35 -2.90
N SER A 300 -10.95 7.16 -2.77
CA SER A 300 -11.37 7.72 -1.49
C SER A 300 -11.95 6.67 -0.55
N VAL A 301 -12.74 5.72 -1.07
CA VAL A 301 -13.26 4.58 -0.30
C VAL A 301 -12.14 3.62 0.10
N GLU A 302 -11.19 3.36 -0.81
CA GLU A 302 -9.98 2.59 -0.49
C GLU A 302 -9.19 3.24 0.66
N ALA A 303 -8.95 4.55 0.61
CA ALA A 303 -8.27 5.28 1.68
C ALA A 303 -9.06 5.22 2.99
N ALA A 304 -10.39 5.28 2.96
CA ALA A 304 -11.21 5.12 4.16
C ALA A 304 -11.02 3.75 4.81
N TRP A 305 -10.97 2.66 4.01
CA TRP A 305 -10.67 1.33 4.51
C TRP A 305 -9.26 1.23 5.10
N GLN A 306 -8.25 1.80 4.44
CA GLN A 306 -6.87 1.84 4.96
C GLN A 306 -6.80 2.50 6.34
N ASN A 307 -7.42 3.68 6.49
CA ASN A 307 -7.48 4.38 7.78
C ASN A 307 -8.29 3.60 8.83
N ALA A 308 -9.39 2.94 8.44
CA ALA A 308 -10.16 2.11 9.35
C ALA A 308 -9.32 0.92 9.89
N PHE A 309 -8.56 0.25 9.03
CA PHE A 309 -7.66 -0.82 9.42
C PHE A 309 -6.47 -0.33 10.26
N GLU A 310 -5.93 0.85 9.97
CA GLU A 310 -4.91 1.50 10.79
C GLU A 310 -5.45 1.80 12.21
N LEU A 311 -6.67 2.33 12.32
CA LEU A 311 -7.35 2.56 13.61
C LEU A 311 -7.60 1.25 14.38
N LEU A 312 -7.99 0.18 13.69
CA LEU A 312 -8.12 -1.15 14.29
C LEU A 312 -6.78 -1.68 14.80
N SER A 313 -5.69 -1.43 14.06
CA SER A 313 -4.34 -1.75 14.52
C SER A 313 -4.02 -1.01 15.82
N TYR A 314 -4.26 0.30 15.91
CA TYR A 314 -4.08 1.07 17.15
C TYR A 314 -4.97 0.58 18.29
N ALA A 315 -6.25 0.32 18.01
CA ALA A 315 -7.20 -0.21 18.99
C ALA A 315 -6.74 -1.56 19.56
N SER A 316 -6.13 -2.42 18.74
CA SER A 316 -5.60 -3.71 19.21
C SER A 316 -4.53 -3.53 20.28
N THR A 317 -3.62 -2.55 20.13
CA THR A 317 -2.58 -2.28 21.14
C THR A 317 -3.09 -1.52 22.36
N ILE A 318 -4.22 -0.82 22.24
CA ILE A 318 -4.91 -0.23 23.40
C ILE A 318 -5.58 -1.34 24.22
N ALA A 319 -6.24 -2.30 23.57
CA ALA A 319 -6.84 -3.45 24.24
C ALA A 319 -5.78 -4.36 24.87
N PHE A 320 -4.69 -4.61 24.15
CA PHE A 320 -3.55 -5.42 24.59
C PHE A 320 -2.36 -4.53 24.98
N PHE A 321 -2.52 -3.73 26.03
CA PHE A 321 -1.57 -2.68 26.42
C PHE A 321 -0.26 -3.18 27.05
N ARG A 322 -0.20 -4.45 27.49
CA ARG A 322 0.99 -5.00 28.14
C ARG A 322 1.93 -5.66 27.13
N PRO A 323 3.26 -5.54 27.28
CA PRO A 323 4.23 -6.18 26.38
C PRO A 323 4.03 -7.68 26.22
N GLU A 324 3.66 -8.40 27.28
CA GLU A 324 3.45 -9.86 27.24
C GLU A 324 2.23 -10.25 26.38
N GLN A 325 1.31 -9.31 26.17
CA GLN A 325 0.11 -9.50 25.35
C GLN A 325 0.35 -9.14 23.87
N PHE A 326 1.51 -8.58 23.51
CA PHE A 326 1.83 -8.15 22.15
C PHE A 326 1.75 -9.28 21.10
N ARG A 327 1.79 -10.54 21.55
CA ARG A 327 1.54 -11.73 20.73
C ARG A 327 0.18 -11.73 20.03
N TRP A 328 -0.85 -11.14 20.64
CA TRP A 328 -2.20 -11.08 20.05
C TRP A 328 -2.27 -10.06 18.91
N PRO A 329 -1.81 -8.80 19.07
CA PRO A 329 -1.64 -7.88 17.95
C PRO A 329 -0.71 -8.40 16.84
N SER A 330 0.38 -9.09 17.18
CA SER A 330 1.26 -9.73 16.20
C SER A 330 0.52 -10.79 15.37
N LEU A 331 -0.25 -11.67 16.02
CA LEU A 331 -1.07 -12.68 15.33
C LEU A 331 -2.17 -12.04 14.47
N LEU A 332 -2.82 -10.99 14.96
CA LEU A 332 -3.78 -10.20 14.18
C LEU A 332 -3.16 -9.68 12.88
N SER A 333 -1.91 -9.21 12.94
CA SER A 333 -1.18 -8.71 11.76
C SER A 333 -0.91 -9.82 10.74
N VAL A 334 -0.42 -10.98 11.18
CA VAL A 334 -0.14 -12.11 10.27
C VAL A 334 -1.41 -12.65 9.65
N THR A 335 -2.49 -12.76 10.44
CA THR A 335 -3.79 -13.23 9.93
C THR A 335 -4.39 -12.23 8.94
N ALA A 336 -4.27 -10.93 9.18
CA ALA A 336 -4.66 -9.91 8.21
C ALA A 336 -3.87 -10.00 6.90
N VAL A 337 -2.54 -10.17 6.97
CA VAL A 337 -1.69 -10.34 5.76
C VAL A 337 -2.02 -11.63 5.01
N ALA A 338 -2.26 -12.73 5.72
CA ALA A 338 -2.69 -14.00 5.11
C ALA A 338 -4.07 -13.87 4.45
N ALA A 339 -5.03 -13.19 5.11
CA ALA A 339 -6.34 -12.92 4.55
C ALA A 339 -6.27 -11.99 3.32
N ALA A 340 -5.39 -10.98 3.32
CA ALA A 340 -5.13 -10.13 2.17
C ALA A 340 -4.58 -10.95 0.99
N SER A 341 -3.63 -11.85 1.27
CA SER A 341 -3.07 -12.76 0.27
C SER A 341 -4.11 -13.72 -0.29
N ALA A 342 -4.98 -14.26 0.56
CA ALA A 342 -6.08 -15.14 0.16
C ALA A 342 -7.11 -14.39 -0.70
N ALA A 343 -7.50 -13.17 -0.31
CA ALA A 343 -8.40 -12.32 -1.09
C ALA A 343 -7.80 -11.98 -2.46
N TYR A 344 -6.50 -11.67 -2.53
CA TYR A 344 -5.83 -11.44 -3.80
C TYR A 344 -5.71 -12.72 -4.64
N THR A 345 -5.45 -13.87 -4.01
CA THR A 345 -5.40 -15.17 -4.69
C THR A 345 -6.76 -15.52 -5.30
N LEU A 346 -7.85 -15.26 -4.56
CA LEU A 346 -9.21 -15.40 -5.07
C LEU A 346 -9.45 -14.50 -6.28
N PHE A 347 -8.95 -13.26 -6.26
CA PHE A 347 -9.04 -12.37 -7.42
C PHE A 347 -8.30 -12.92 -8.64
N VAL A 348 -7.08 -13.43 -8.45
CA VAL A 348 -6.32 -14.06 -9.54
C VAL A 348 -7.07 -15.27 -10.09
N TYR A 349 -7.65 -16.09 -9.21
CA TYR A 349 -8.47 -17.24 -9.61
C TYR A 349 -9.71 -16.82 -10.40
N LEU A 350 -10.48 -15.85 -9.93
CA LEU A 350 -11.68 -15.35 -10.61
C LEU A 350 -11.37 -14.73 -11.98
N ARG A 351 -10.23 -14.03 -12.10
CA ARG A 351 -9.82 -13.38 -13.36
C ARG A 351 -9.24 -14.37 -14.39
N ARG A 352 -8.67 -15.49 -13.96
CA ARG A 352 -7.94 -16.42 -14.85
C ARG A 352 -8.51 -17.84 -14.96
N GLY A 353 -9.27 -18.32 -13.98
CA GLY A 353 -9.75 -19.69 -13.88
C GLY A 353 -8.73 -20.72 -13.37
N HIS A 354 -7.42 -20.40 -13.35
CA HIS A 354 -6.35 -21.29 -12.84
C HIS A 354 -5.19 -20.50 -12.20
N LEU A 355 -4.61 -21.05 -11.12
CA LEU A 355 -3.50 -20.44 -10.37
C LEU A 355 -2.11 -20.79 -10.94
N LEU A 356 -1.94 -22.01 -11.47
CA LEU A 356 -0.69 -22.50 -12.03
C LEU A 356 -0.95 -23.18 -13.39
N HIS A 357 -0.15 -22.83 -14.41
CA HIS A 357 -0.06 -23.64 -15.62
C HIS A 357 0.75 -24.91 -15.33
N LEU A 358 0.11 -25.92 -14.73
CA LEU A 358 0.72 -27.26 -14.58
C LEU A 358 1.14 -27.87 -15.93
N LYS A 359 0.49 -27.45 -17.03
CA LYS A 359 0.90 -27.82 -18.41
C LYS A 359 2.24 -27.21 -18.86
N ALA A 360 2.72 -26.14 -18.23
CA ALA A 360 4.03 -25.55 -18.54
C ALA A 360 5.16 -26.20 -17.73
N LEU A 361 4.90 -26.64 -16.50
CA LEU A 361 5.85 -27.45 -15.73
C LEU A 361 6.08 -28.83 -16.38
N GLY A 362 5.04 -29.43 -16.97
CA GLY A 362 5.18 -30.66 -17.75
C GLY A 362 6.08 -30.53 -19.00
N LYS A 363 6.25 -29.33 -19.56
CA LYS A 363 7.18 -29.09 -20.68
C LYS A 363 8.65 -28.98 -20.23
N LEU A 364 8.92 -28.69 -18.96
CA LEU A 364 10.29 -28.69 -18.40
C LEU A 364 10.72 -30.09 -17.93
N SER A 365 9.77 -30.99 -17.67
CA SER A 365 10.04 -32.39 -17.28
C SER A 365 10.12 -33.36 -18.46
N CYS A 366 9.84 -32.92 -19.69
CA CYS A 366 10.11 -33.70 -20.89
C CYS A 366 11.60 -33.60 -21.24
N ILE A 367 12.41 -34.42 -20.56
CA ILE A 367 13.64 -34.95 -21.17
C ILE A 367 13.22 -35.50 -22.54
N PRO A 368 13.86 -35.10 -23.65
CA PRO A 368 13.54 -35.66 -24.94
C PRO A 368 13.98 -37.13 -24.91
N VAL A 369 13.04 -38.04 -24.69
CA VAL A 369 13.23 -39.43 -25.08
C VAL A 369 13.30 -39.40 -26.60
N ARG A 370 14.55 -39.38 -27.09
CA ARG A 370 14.94 -39.57 -28.48
C ARG A 370 14.05 -40.67 -29.06
N SER A 371 13.19 -40.28 -29.99
CA SER A 371 12.31 -41.15 -30.75
C SER A 371 13.08 -42.36 -31.29
N ARG A 372 12.95 -43.50 -30.63
CA ARG A 372 13.50 -44.79 -31.07
C ARG A 372 12.55 -45.46 -32.06
N GLN A 373 11.99 -44.66 -32.98
CA GLN A 373 10.98 -45.08 -33.96
C GLN A 373 11.45 -44.85 -35.40
N GLY A 374 12.76 -44.68 -35.59
CA GLY A 374 13.41 -44.64 -36.91
C GLY A 374 14.49 -45.70 -37.11
N ASN A 375 14.65 -46.63 -36.15
CA ASN A 375 15.68 -47.68 -36.21
C ASN A 375 15.11 -49.10 -36.37
N GLU A 376 13.81 -49.33 -36.13
CA GLU A 376 13.18 -50.63 -36.41
C GLU A 376 12.80 -50.77 -37.89
N GLU A 377 12.35 -49.70 -38.56
CA GLU A 377 12.07 -49.74 -40.00
C GLU A 377 13.34 -49.93 -40.85
N ARG A 378 14.50 -49.43 -40.40
CA ARG A 378 15.79 -49.65 -41.09
C ARG A 378 16.38 -51.04 -40.88
N VAL A 379 16.05 -51.71 -39.78
CA VAL A 379 16.50 -53.09 -39.52
C VAL A 379 15.60 -54.08 -40.25
N ILE A 380 14.29 -53.83 -40.31
CA ILE A 380 13.35 -54.65 -41.10
C ILE A 380 13.65 -54.50 -42.60
N ALA A 381 13.91 -53.28 -43.10
CA ALA A 381 14.25 -53.07 -44.51
C ALA A 381 15.58 -53.72 -44.95
N ARG A 382 16.55 -53.89 -44.04
CA ARG A 382 17.83 -54.59 -44.33
C ARG A 382 17.68 -56.11 -44.38
N ILE A 383 16.74 -56.68 -43.60
CA ILE A 383 16.49 -58.12 -43.57
C ILE A 383 15.67 -58.55 -44.80
N THR A 384 14.79 -57.68 -45.31
CA THR A 384 14.02 -57.94 -46.54
C THR A 384 14.76 -57.67 -47.84
N SER A 385 15.98 -57.09 -47.81
CA SER A 385 16.78 -56.85 -49.02
C SER A 385 17.95 -57.83 -49.22
N GLU A 386 18.11 -58.82 -48.33
CA GLU A 386 19.09 -59.91 -48.48
C GLU A 386 18.43 -61.26 -48.86
N THR A 387 17.12 -61.27 -49.10
CA THR A 387 16.36 -62.47 -49.48
C THR A 387 15.83 -62.49 -50.91
N ASP A 388 16.05 -61.43 -51.69
CA ASP A 388 15.76 -61.40 -53.12
C ASP A 388 16.96 -60.83 -53.89
N ILE A 389 17.25 -61.47 -55.02
CA ILE A 389 18.37 -61.32 -55.97
C ILE A 389 18.61 -59.89 -56.46
#